data_AF-A0A960N4W4-F1
#
_entry.id   AF-A0A960N4W4-F1
#
_cell.length_a   1.000
_cell.length_b   1.000
_cell.length_c   1.000
_cell.angle_alpha   90.00
_cell.angle_beta   90.00
_cell.angle_gamma   90.00
#
_symmetry.space_group_name_H-M   'P 1'
#
loop_
_entity.id
_entity.type
_entity.pdbx_description
1 polymer ?
#
loop_
_entity_poly.entity_id
_entity_poly.type
_entity_poly.pdbx_seq_one_letter_code
_entity_poly.pdbx_strand_id
1 'polypeptide(L)'
;NGWPENEAIFDGAKAVVVYSDGNAGHPVNGHEAKMSELAAAGVGIMFMHYAVEVPPGERGELFKKWVGGHYESGFSVNPHWTASDAPKAGHPIGNGVPNLRANDEWYFNMRFAKDMQGVTPILSSVAPDETMSRPDGEHSGNPEVRKMVAEKQPQHVCWVIERADGGRGFGFTGLHFHDNWANDDFRKTVLNAICWIAKVEIPAEGIVTPTPTQEELDANLDPKPAKPKPKPAPAQKKAA
;
A
#
# COMPACT_ATOMS: atom_id res chain seq x y z
N ASN A 1 10.89 7.96 -14.09
CA ASN A 1 9.82 7.52 -13.16
C ASN A 1 9.44 6.05 -13.30
N GLY A 2 10.07 5.25 -14.18
CA GLY A 2 9.82 3.80 -14.23
C GLY A 2 8.60 3.36 -15.07
N TRP A 3 7.94 4.28 -15.78
CA TRP A 3 6.98 3.89 -16.82
C TRP A 3 7.71 3.15 -17.96
N PRO A 4 7.14 2.07 -18.53
CA PRO A 4 7.79 1.32 -19.59
C PRO A 4 8.01 2.19 -20.84
N GLU A 5 9.19 2.05 -21.47
CA GLU A 5 9.51 2.75 -22.72
C GLU A 5 8.62 2.29 -23.90
N ASN A 6 8.13 1.05 -23.85
CA ASN A 6 7.25 0.45 -24.85
C ASN A 6 5.94 -0.02 -24.20
N GLU A 7 4.84 0.69 -24.49
CA GLU A 7 3.51 0.39 -23.94
C GLU A 7 2.88 -0.89 -24.50
N ALA A 8 3.45 -1.52 -25.55
CA ALA A 8 3.01 -2.84 -26.02
C ALA A 8 3.17 -3.93 -24.95
N ILE A 9 3.92 -3.68 -23.88
CA ILE A 9 3.96 -4.56 -22.70
C ILE A 9 2.60 -4.74 -22.03
N PHE A 10 1.67 -3.78 -22.23
CA PHE A 10 0.32 -3.87 -21.71
C PHE A 10 -0.62 -4.70 -22.59
N ASP A 11 -0.20 -5.09 -23.80
CA ASP A 11 -1.04 -5.84 -24.73
C ASP A 11 -1.39 -7.22 -24.14
N GLY A 12 -2.69 -7.45 -23.95
CA GLY A 12 -3.22 -8.68 -23.36
C GLY A 12 -3.06 -8.78 -21.84
N ALA A 13 -2.46 -7.78 -21.17
CA ALA A 13 -2.31 -7.76 -19.73
C ALA A 13 -3.67 -7.88 -19.03
N LYS A 14 -3.76 -8.74 -18.01
CA LYS A 14 -4.96 -8.89 -17.16
C LYS A 14 -4.90 -8.04 -15.91
N ALA A 15 -3.69 -7.68 -15.50
CA ALA A 15 -3.45 -6.80 -14.37
C ALA A 15 -2.20 -5.95 -14.61
N VAL A 16 -2.19 -4.77 -14.03
CA VAL A 16 -1.03 -3.88 -13.90
C VAL A 16 -0.81 -3.62 -12.42
N VAL A 17 0.37 -3.99 -11.94
CA VAL A 17 0.80 -3.82 -10.54
C VAL A 17 1.90 -2.76 -10.51
N VAL A 18 1.70 -1.72 -9.71
CA VAL A 18 2.68 -0.65 -9.53
C VAL A 18 3.15 -0.67 -8.07
N TYR A 19 4.39 -1.10 -7.90
CA TYR A 19 5.14 -1.00 -6.65
C TYR A 19 6.40 -0.18 -6.93
N SER A 20 6.34 1.10 -6.59
CA SER A 20 7.30 2.11 -7.00
C SER A 20 7.25 3.32 -6.06
N ASP A 21 8.00 4.36 -6.41
CA ASP A 21 7.79 5.70 -5.86
C ASP A 21 6.35 6.20 -6.09
N GLY A 22 5.92 7.11 -5.21
CA GLY A 22 4.66 7.84 -5.27
C GLY A 22 4.83 9.32 -5.56
N ASN A 23 3.77 10.08 -5.32
CA ASN A 23 3.74 11.53 -5.39
C ASN A 23 4.32 12.05 -6.73
N ALA A 24 5.28 12.99 -6.71
CA ALA A 24 5.92 13.51 -7.92
C ALA A 24 6.74 12.45 -8.70
N GLY A 25 7.22 11.40 -8.03
CA GLY A 25 8.00 10.31 -8.62
C GLY A 25 7.15 9.20 -9.24
N HIS A 26 5.83 9.22 -9.05
CA HIS A 26 4.95 8.13 -9.48
C HIS A 26 5.05 7.87 -11.01
N PRO A 27 5.22 6.60 -11.45
CA PRO A 27 5.34 6.24 -12.88
C PRO A 27 4.15 6.65 -13.75
N VAL A 28 2.94 6.78 -13.19
CA VAL A 28 1.72 7.11 -13.94
C VAL A 28 1.62 8.61 -14.20
N ASN A 29 2.49 9.43 -13.62
CA ASN A 29 2.51 10.88 -13.87
C ASN A 29 2.78 11.15 -15.36
N GLY A 30 1.81 11.74 -16.06
CA GLY A 30 1.86 11.97 -17.51
C GLY A 30 1.32 10.81 -18.35
N HIS A 31 0.92 9.70 -17.72
CA HIS A 31 0.40 8.49 -18.36
C HIS A 31 -1.02 8.13 -17.87
N GLU A 32 -1.72 9.07 -17.22
CA GLU A 32 -3.04 8.86 -16.62
C GLU A 32 -4.09 8.43 -17.65
N ALA A 33 -3.99 8.92 -18.88
CA ALA A 33 -4.89 8.56 -19.97
C ALA A 33 -4.74 7.08 -20.35
N LYS A 34 -3.51 6.58 -20.49
CA LYS A 34 -3.24 5.17 -20.78
C LYS A 34 -3.69 4.28 -19.61
N MET A 35 -3.46 4.71 -18.36
CA MET A 35 -3.94 3.94 -17.21
C MET A 35 -5.48 3.88 -17.15
N SER A 36 -6.16 4.98 -17.49
CA SER A 36 -7.62 5.01 -17.62
C SER A 36 -8.15 4.12 -18.75
N GLU A 37 -7.45 4.07 -19.88
CA GLU A 37 -7.78 3.18 -21.00
C GLU A 37 -7.70 1.71 -20.58
N LEU A 38 -6.61 1.31 -19.93
CA LEU A 38 -6.43 -0.04 -19.41
C LEU A 38 -7.49 -0.39 -18.37
N ALA A 39 -7.76 0.54 -17.45
CA ALA A 39 -8.84 0.38 -16.48
C ALA A 39 -10.18 0.16 -17.20
N ALA A 40 -10.57 1.02 -18.14
CA ALA A 40 -11.83 0.91 -18.88
C ALA A 40 -11.93 -0.37 -19.72
N ALA A 41 -10.81 -0.94 -20.17
CA ALA A 41 -10.74 -2.24 -20.83
C ALA A 41 -10.89 -3.44 -19.86
N GLY A 42 -11.11 -3.18 -18.57
CA GLY A 42 -11.30 -4.18 -17.53
C GLY A 42 -10.02 -4.78 -16.96
N VAL A 43 -8.85 -4.22 -17.28
CA VAL A 43 -7.54 -4.62 -16.71
C VAL A 43 -7.53 -4.28 -15.23
N GLY A 44 -7.12 -5.23 -14.39
CA GLY A 44 -6.97 -5.04 -12.95
C GLY A 44 -5.86 -4.05 -12.61
N ILE A 45 -6.10 -3.08 -11.73
CA ILE A 45 -5.10 -2.08 -11.34
C ILE A 45 -4.72 -2.27 -9.87
N MET A 46 -3.44 -2.24 -9.55
CA MET A 46 -2.96 -2.35 -8.18
C MET A 46 -1.84 -1.39 -7.89
N PHE A 47 -1.98 -0.61 -6.82
CA PHE A 47 -0.95 0.29 -6.32
C PHE A 47 -0.53 -0.11 -4.91
N MET A 48 0.77 -0.15 -4.67
CA MET A 48 1.38 -0.67 -3.46
C MET A 48 2.31 0.34 -2.80
N HIS A 49 2.26 0.38 -1.48
CA HIS A 49 3.09 1.22 -0.62
C HIS A 49 3.09 2.68 -1.09
N TYR A 50 4.26 3.25 -1.37
CA TYR A 50 4.36 4.65 -1.77
C TYR A 50 3.62 4.96 -3.08
N ALA A 51 3.44 3.98 -3.98
CA ALA A 51 2.65 4.18 -5.20
C ALA A 51 1.16 4.48 -4.92
N VAL A 52 0.63 4.31 -3.70
CA VAL A 52 -0.73 4.78 -3.39
C VAL A 52 -0.80 6.28 -3.10
N GLU A 53 0.32 6.98 -3.03
CA GLU A 53 0.39 8.42 -2.79
C GLU A 53 0.39 9.24 -4.06
N VAL A 54 -0.44 10.27 -4.07
CA VAL A 54 -0.52 11.26 -5.14
C VAL A 54 -0.62 12.67 -4.57
N PRO A 55 -0.15 13.70 -5.31
CA PRO A 55 -0.40 15.07 -4.92
C PRO A 55 -1.91 15.36 -4.80
N PRO A 56 -2.33 16.27 -3.92
CA PRO A 56 -3.70 16.75 -3.88
C PRO A 56 -4.17 17.24 -5.25
N GLY A 57 -5.38 16.86 -5.66
CA GLY A 57 -5.99 17.31 -6.92
C GLY A 57 -6.62 16.19 -7.74
N GLU A 58 -6.76 16.42 -9.04
CA GLU A 58 -7.53 15.55 -9.97
C GLU A 58 -7.03 14.10 -10.02
N ARG A 59 -5.72 13.89 -9.78
CA ARG A 59 -5.15 12.53 -9.76
C ARG A 59 -5.73 11.68 -8.64
N GLY A 60 -6.05 12.28 -7.49
CA GLY A 60 -6.75 11.58 -6.40
C GLY A 60 -8.10 11.02 -6.84
N GLU A 61 -8.84 11.77 -7.67
CA GLU A 61 -10.11 11.30 -8.24
C GLU A 61 -9.93 10.15 -9.23
N LEU A 62 -8.84 10.14 -9.99
CA LEU A 62 -8.49 8.99 -10.83
C LEU A 62 -8.16 7.75 -10.00
N PHE A 63 -7.40 7.91 -8.91
CA PHE A 63 -7.04 6.78 -8.03
C PHE A 63 -8.27 6.22 -7.31
N LYS A 64 -9.19 7.08 -6.86
CA LYS A 64 -10.49 6.62 -6.34
C LYS A 64 -11.26 5.79 -7.36
N LYS A 65 -11.22 6.17 -8.65
CA LYS A 65 -11.86 5.41 -9.73
C LYS A 65 -11.13 4.10 -10.04
N TRP A 66 -9.80 4.09 -10.06
CA TRP A 66 -9.01 2.91 -10.46
C TRP A 66 -8.87 1.88 -9.34
N VAL A 67 -8.52 2.33 -8.13
CA VAL A 67 -8.16 1.49 -6.98
C VAL A 67 -8.99 1.79 -5.72
N GLY A 68 -9.93 2.73 -5.75
CA GLY A 68 -10.89 2.97 -4.67
C GLY A 68 -10.45 4.01 -3.64
N GLY A 69 -9.16 4.29 -3.54
CA GLY A 69 -8.63 5.30 -2.63
C GLY A 69 -7.14 5.56 -2.81
N HIS A 70 -6.63 6.55 -2.11
CA HIS A 70 -5.23 6.97 -2.16
C HIS A 70 -4.77 7.64 -0.88
N TYR A 71 -3.45 7.75 -0.71
CA TYR A 71 -2.83 8.63 0.27
C TYR A 71 -2.85 10.07 -0.26
N GLU A 72 -3.10 11.04 0.61
CA GLU A 72 -2.99 12.46 0.33
C GLU A 72 -2.20 13.16 1.45
N SER A 73 -1.10 13.82 1.10
CA SER A 73 -0.25 14.57 2.04
C SER A 73 -1.06 15.62 2.81
N GLY A 74 -0.82 15.70 4.13
CA GLY A 74 -1.55 16.55 5.07
C GLY A 74 -2.90 15.98 5.53
N PHE A 75 -3.44 14.98 4.83
CA PHE A 75 -4.64 14.25 5.23
C PHE A 75 -4.29 12.89 5.83
N SER A 76 -3.53 12.09 5.09
CA SER A 76 -3.09 10.74 5.46
C SER A 76 -1.79 10.76 6.29
N VAL A 77 -1.47 9.63 6.94
CA VAL A 77 -0.26 9.48 7.79
C VAL A 77 0.45 8.16 7.52
N ASN A 78 1.77 8.11 7.74
CA ASN A 78 2.60 6.92 7.51
C ASN A 78 3.52 6.57 8.71
N PRO A 79 2.98 6.31 9.91
CA PRO A 79 3.79 5.86 11.04
C PRO A 79 4.25 4.41 10.84
N HIS A 80 5.26 4.00 11.60
CA HIS A 80 5.67 2.61 11.69
C HIS A 80 4.95 1.93 12.86
N TRP A 81 4.26 0.82 12.60
CA TRP A 81 3.50 0.09 13.61
C TRP A 81 3.17 -1.33 13.15
N THR A 82 2.57 -2.13 14.02
CA THR A 82 2.18 -3.50 13.71
C THR A 82 0.68 -3.60 13.49
N ALA A 83 0.26 -3.81 12.25
CA ALA A 83 -1.11 -4.23 11.94
C ALA A 83 -1.25 -5.74 12.20
N SER A 84 -2.42 -6.19 12.67
CA SER A 84 -2.61 -7.56 13.14
C SER A 84 -4.07 -7.99 13.09
N ASP A 85 -4.56 -8.30 11.90
CA ASP A 85 -5.96 -8.65 11.70
C ASP A 85 -6.12 -9.74 10.64
N ALA A 86 -7.24 -10.45 10.73
CA ALA A 86 -7.68 -11.34 9.66
C ALA A 86 -8.21 -10.50 8.47
N PRO A 87 -7.95 -10.91 7.22
CA PRO A 87 -8.63 -10.33 6.08
C PRO A 87 -10.16 -10.47 6.21
N LYS A 88 -10.90 -9.60 5.52
CA LYS A 88 -12.37 -9.63 5.48
C LYS A 88 -12.89 -11.04 5.21
N ALA A 89 -13.68 -11.56 6.16
CA ALA A 89 -14.25 -12.89 6.08
C ALA A 89 -15.02 -13.11 4.77
N GLY A 90 -14.75 -14.25 4.13
CA GLY A 90 -15.39 -14.67 2.87
C GLY A 90 -14.86 -13.99 1.60
N HIS A 91 -13.94 -13.03 1.70
CA HIS A 91 -13.31 -12.46 0.51
C HIS A 91 -12.19 -13.38 0.00
N PRO A 92 -12.10 -13.68 -1.32
CA PRO A 92 -11.10 -14.59 -1.86
C PRO A 92 -9.64 -14.21 -1.55
N ILE A 93 -9.36 -12.91 -1.38
CA ILE A 93 -8.03 -12.43 -0.98
C ILE A 93 -7.59 -12.99 0.39
N GLY A 94 -8.55 -13.29 1.28
CA GLY A 94 -8.30 -13.88 2.60
C GLY A 94 -8.13 -15.40 2.59
N ASN A 95 -8.28 -16.07 1.44
CA ASN A 95 -8.14 -17.52 1.38
C ASN A 95 -6.74 -17.96 1.85
N GLY A 96 -6.73 -18.88 2.83
CA GLY A 96 -5.51 -19.39 3.45
C GLY A 96 -4.69 -18.37 4.25
N VAL A 97 -5.26 -17.21 4.62
CA VAL A 97 -4.64 -16.19 5.47
C VAL A 97 -5.42 -16.09 6.78
N PRO A 98 -5.02 -16.80 7.85
CA PRO A 98 -5.75 -16.79 9.12
C PRO A 98 -5.64 -15.44 9.82
N ASN A 99 -4.46 -14.82 9.82
CA ASN A 99 -4.21 -13.53 10.45
C ASN A 99 -2.94 -12.89 9.89
N LEU A 100 -3.05 -11.76 9.21
CA LEU A 100 -1.88 -11.00 8.78
C LEU A 100 -1.38 -10.16 9.96
N ARG A 101 -0.17 -10.47 10.44
CA ARG A 101 0.54 -9.67 11.44
C ARG A 101 1.91 -9.25 10.93
N ALA A 102 2.14 -7.95 10.77
CA ALA A 102 3.45 -7.43 10.33
C ALA A 102 3.72 -6.02 10.85
N ASN A 103 4.97 -5.78 11.26
CA ASN A 103 5.48 -4.44 11.50
C ASN A 103 5.90 -3.82 10.16
N ASP A 104 5.39 -2.63 9.86
CA ASP A 104 5.62 -1.95 8.59
C ASP A 104 5.35 -0.44 8.76
N GLU A 105 5.63 0.36 7.73
CA GLU A 105 5.15 1.73 7.61
C GLU A 105 3.74 1.72 7.02
N TRP A 106 2.75 1.29 7.82
CA TRP A 106 1.37 1.18 7.36
C TRP A 106 0.69 2.55 7.32
N TYR A 107 0.21 2.94 6.14
CA TYR A 107 -0.45 4.22 5.94
C TYR A 107 -1.93 4.16 6.33
N PHE A 108 -2.45 5.25 6.87
CA PHE A 108 -3.88 5.33 7.18
C PHE A 108 -4.44 6.75 7.12
N ASN A 109 -5.74 6.88 7.44
CA ASN A 109 -6.60 8.01 7.09
C ASN A 109 -6.57 8.30 5.59
N MET A 110 -6.99 7.31 4.80
CA MET A 110 -6.92 7.35 3.34
C MET A 110 -8.11 8.11 2.75
N ARG A 111 -7.90 8.75 1.59
CA ARG A 111 -8.99 9.31 0.78
C ARG A 111 -9.65 8.19 -0.01
N PHE A 112 -10.90 7.88 0.27
CA PHE A 112 -11.68 6.91 -0.50
C PHE A 112 -12.65 7.57 -1.49
N ALA A 113 -13.16 6.79 -2.43
CA ALA A 113 -14.35 7.14 -3.19
C ALA A 113 -15.48 7.57 -2.23
N LYS A 114 -16.34 8.49 -2.68
CA LYS A 114 -17.42 9.03 -1.86
C LYS A 114 -18.25 7.90 -1.25
N ASP A 115 -18.48 7.97 0.07
CA ASP A 115 -19.21 6.97 0.85
C ASP A 115 -18.67 5.54 0.70
N MET A 116 -17.39 5.40 0.32
CA MET A 116 -16.72 4.14 -0.01
C MET A 116 -17.46 3.32 -1.08
N GLN A 117 -18.14 3.97 -2.01
CA GLN A 117 -18.93 3.27 -3.03
C GLN A 117 -18.05 2.31 -3.85
N GLY A 118 -18.43 1.03 -3.85
CA GLY A 118 -17.71 -0.05 -4.52
C GLY A 118 -16.42 -0.49 -3.83
N VAL A 119 -15.98 0.22 -2.79
CA VAL A 119 -14.76 -0.07 -2.04
C VAL A 119 -15.06 -1.04 -0.91
N THR A 120 -14.27 -2.10 -0.81
CA THR A 120 -14.34 -3.06 0.28
C THR A 120 -13.00 -3.10 1.02
N PRO A 121 -12.95 -2.75 2.32
CA PRO A 121 -11.77 -2.98 3.14
C PRO A 121 -11.48 -4.48 3.24
N ILE A 122 -10.24 -4.85 2.98
CA ILE A 122 -9.73 -6.21 3.11
C ILE A 122 -9.01 -6.38 4.44
N LEU A 123 -8.12 -5.44 4.80
CA LEU A 123 -7.47 -5.41 6.11
C LEU A 123 -7.78 -4.08 6.79
N SER A 124 -8.32 -4.16 8.00
CA SER A 124 -8.57 -3.00 8.86
C SER A 124 -7.99 -3.26 10.23
N SER A 125 -7.17 -2.35 10.73
CA SER A 125 -6.46 -2.52 12.00
C SER A 125 -6.58 -1.27 12.85
N VAL A 126 -6.59 -1.43 14.18
CA VAL A 126 -6.62 -0.29 15.11
C VAL A 126 -5.20 0.19 15.35
N ALA A 127 -4.88 1.37 14.83
CA ALA A 127 -3.59 2.02 15.07
C ALA A 127 -3.43 2.34 16.57
N PRO A 128 -2.30 2.00 17.20
CA PRO A 128 -2.06 2.29 18.60
C PRO A 128 -1.67 3.78 18.79
N ASP A 129 -1.79 4.30 20.01
CA ASP A 129 -1.63 5.75 20.27
C ASP A 129 -0.22 6.26 19.94
N GLU A 130 0.79 5.40 20.03
CA GLU A 130 2.19 5.70 19.74
C GLU A 130 2.40 6.10 18.27
N THR A 131 1.49 5.70 17.37
CA THR A 131 1.51 6.15 15.98
C THR A 131 1.42 7.68 15.84
N MET A 132 0.81 8.34 16.84
CA MET A 132 0.62 9.78 16.91
C MET A 132 1.65 10.50 17.79
N SER A 133 2.78 9.87 18.12
CA SER A 133 3.82 10.46 18.99
C SER A 133 4.56 11.66 18.38
N ARG A 134 4.61 11.75 17.05
CA ARG A 134 5.24 12.87 16.33
C ARG A 134 4.32 14.10 16.34
N PRO A 135 4.85 15.34 16.28
CA PRO A 135 4.05 16.55 16.05
C PRO A 135 3.27 16.51 14.73
N ASP A 136 2.27 17.38 14.61
CA ASP A 136 1.54 17.55 13.36
C ASP A 136 2.46 17.94 12.21
N GLY A 137 2.16 17.43 11.03
CA GLY A 137 2.98 17.61 9.85
C GLY A 137 2.43 16.83 8.67
N GLU A 138 3.01 17.09 7.50
CA GLU A 138 2.52 16.62 6.20
C GLU A 138 2.29 15.10 6.13
N HIS A 139 3.10 14.30 6.84
CA HIS A 139 2.95 12.85 6.89
C HIS A 139 2.77 12.29 8.31
N SER A 140 2.79 13.14 9.34
CA SER A 140 2.87 12.73 10.75
C SER A 140 1.60 12.96 11.56
N GLY A 141 0.61 13.65 10.99
CA GLY A 141 -0.71 13.77 11.59
C GLY A 141 -1.27 15.19 11.57
N ASN A 142 -2.54 15.24 11.91
CA ASN A 142 -3.35 16.43 12.11
C ASN A 142 -4.37 16.15 13.24
N PRO A 143 -5.10 17.16 13.74
CA PRO A 143 -6.05 16.96 14.84
C PRO A 143 -7.14 15.92 14.57
N GLU A 144 -7.58 15.76 13.31
CA GLU A 144 -8.62 14.79 12.94
C GLU A 144 -8.10 13.35 13.06
N VAL A 145 -6.93 13.05 12.49
CA VAL A 145 -6.32 11.72 12.56
C VAL A 145 -6.02 11.32 14.01
N ARG A 146 -5.54 12.26 14.83
CA ARG A 146 -5.31 12.02 16.26
C ARG A 146 -6.58 11.63 17.00
N LYS A 147 -7.68 12.31 16.70
CA LYS A 147 -8.99 11.99 17.26
C LYS A 147 -9.43 10.59 16.83
N MET A 148 -9.27 10.23 15.57
CA MET A 148 -9.59 8.87 15.07
C MET A 148 -8.80 7.78 15.80
N VAL A 149 -7.51 7.99 16.02
CA VAL A 149 -6.65 7.05 16.77
C VAL A 149 -7.07 6.97 18.24
N ALA A 150 -7.32 8.11 18.89
CA ALA A 150 -7.78 8.15 20.29
C ALA A 150 -9.14 7.44 20.48
N GLU A 151 -10.02 7.54 19.49
CA GLU A 151 -11.32 6.86 19.45
C GLU A 151 -11.22 5.39 19.01
N LYS A 152 -10.00 4.87 18.76
CA LYS A 152 -9.74 3.50 18.31
C LYS A 152 -10.49 3.13 17.04
N GLN A 153 -10.69 4.09 16.14
CA GLN A 153 -11.34 3.84 14.86
C GLN A 153 -10.46 2.90 14.00
N PRO A 154 -11.02 1.80 13.46
CA PRO A 154 -10.28 0.92 12.57
C PRO A 154 -9.79 1.66 11.32
N GLN A 155 -8.54 1.41 10.94
CA GLN A 155 -7.88 2.02 9.80
C GLN A 155 -7.75 1.03 8.64
N HIS A 156 -8.20 1.42 7.44
CA HIS A 156 -8.16 0.57 6.25
C HIS A 156 -6.80 0.66 5.56
N VAL A 157 -5.98 -0.39 5.68
CA VAL A 157 -4.59 -0.43 5.17
C VAL A 157 -4.45 -1.27 3.89
N CYS A 158 -5.52 -2.01 3.55
CA CYS A 158 -5.65 -2.86 2.36
C CYS A 158 -7.12 -2.87 1.93
N TRP A 159 -7.40 -2.58 0.65
CA TRP A 159 -8.77 -2.49 0.14
C TRP A 159 -8.85 -2.90 -1.33
N VAL A 160 -10.05 -3.24 -1.76
CA VAL A 160 -10.40 -3.48 -3.17
C VAL A 160 -11.47 -2.51 -3.64
N ILE A 161 -11.57 -2.32 -4.95
CA ILE A 161 -12.75 -1.80 -5.62
C ILE A 161 -13.17 -2.75 -6.75
N GLU A 162 -14.47 -3.02 -6.86
CA GLU A 162 -15.06 -3.59 -8.07
C GLU A 162 -15.69 -2.45 -8.88
N ARG A 163 -15.20 -2.28 -10.11
CA ARG A 163 -15.60 -1.15 -10.97
C ARG A 163 -16.77 -1.55 -11.85
N ALA A 164 -17.58 -0.56 -12.25
CA ALA A 164 -18.77 -0.77 -13.07
C ALA A 164 -18.46 -1.34 -14.47
N ASP A 165 -17.23 -1.13 -14.97
CA ASP A 165 -16.69 -1.73 -16.20
C ASP A 165 -16.32 -3.21 -16.04
N GLY A 166 -16.56 -3.80 -14.85
CA GLY A 166 -16.19 -5.16 -14.50
C GLY A 166 -14.71 -5.33 -14.18
N GLY A 167 -13.91 -4.26 -14.25
CA GLY A 167 -12.53 -4.23 -13.80
C GLY A 167 -12.42 -4.26 -12.28
N ARG A 168 -11.22 -4.59 -11.80
CA ARG A 168 -10.90 -4.65 -10.38
C ARG A 168 -9.76 -3.70 -10.04
N GLY A 169 -9.75 -3.22 -8.80
CA GLY A 169 -8.72 -2.34 -8.27
C GLY A 169 -8.28 -2.77 -6.89
N PHE A 170 -7.02 -2.56 -6.54
CA PHE A 170 -6.47 -2.90 -5.23
C PHE A 170 -5.49 -1.84 -4.75
N GLY A 171 -5.64 -1.42 -3.49
CA GLY A 171 -4.69 -0.54 -2.82
C GLY A 171 -4.16 -1.18 -1.56
N PHE A 172 -2.84 -1.08 -1.36
CA PHE A 172 -2.15 -1.69 -0.25
C PHE A 172 -1.02 -0.81 0.25
N THR A 173 -0.93 -0.59 1.55
CA THR A 173 -0.03 0.43 2.12
C THR A 173 1.27 -0.14 2.68
N GLY A 174 1.35 -1.45 2.94
CA GLY A 174 2.55 -2.11 3.45
C GLY A 174 3.62 -2.34 2.37
N LEU A 175 4.72 -2.99 2.76
CA LEU A 175 5.98 -3.19 2.04
C LEU A 175 6.90 -1.96 2.02
N HIS A 176 7.01 -1.25 3.14
CA HIS A 176 8.19 -0.44 3.43
C HIS A 176 9.41 -1.35 3.68
N PHE A 177 9.21 -2.38 4.50
CA PHE A 177 10.25 -3.37 4.76
C PHE A 177 10.15 -4.52 3.76
N HIS A 178 11.14 -4.62 2.87
CA HIS A 178 11.26 -5.73 1.91
C HIS A 178 11.26 -7.10 2.61
N ASP A 179 11.79 -7.19 3.83
CA ASP A 179 11.83 -8.41 4.64
C ASP A 179 10.42 -8.97 4.95
N ASN A 180 9.36 -8.15 4.85
CA ASN A 180 7.99 -8.64 5.02
C ASN A 180 7.56 -9.62 3.93
N TRP A 181 8.30 -9.75 2.82
CA TRP A 181 8.11 -10.85 1.87
C TRP A 181 8.40 -12.24 2.45
N ALA A 182 9.19 -12.35 3.52
CA ALA A 182 9.40 -13.61 4.25
C ALA A 182 8.18 -14.02 5.10
N ASN A 183 7.25 -13.10 5.36
CA ASN A 183 6.01 -13.40 6.07
C ASN A 183 5.00 -14.02 5.10
N ASP A 184 4.72 -15.31 5.27
CA ASP A 184 3.86 -16.07 4.35
C ASP A 184 2.43 -15.53 4.25
N ASP A 185 1.83 -15.10 5.36
CA ASP A 185 0.47 -14.55 5.37
C ASP A 185 0.41 -13.19 4.67
N PHE A 186 1.45 -12.37 4.86
CA PHE A 186 1.62 -11.10 4.17
C PHE A 186 1.79 -11.33 2.66
N ARG A 187 2.75 -12.17 2.26
CA ARG A 187 3.05 -12.49 0.86
C ARG A 187 1.83 -13.11 0.16
N LYS A 188 1.16 -14.06 0.82
CA LYS A 188 -0.07 -14.70 0.30
C LYS A 188 -1.19 -13.69 0.08
N THR A 189 -1.39 -12.74 1.00
CA THR A 189 -2.40 -11.68 0.81
C THR A 189 -2.15 -10.89 -0.48
N VAL A 190 -0.89 -10.51 -0.73
CA VAL A 190 -0.51 -9.78 -1.94
C VAL A 190 -0.67 -10.63 -3.20
N LEU A 191 -0.22 -11.90 -3.18
CA LEU A 191 -0.36 -12.82 -4.32
C LEU A 191 -1.83 -13.12 -4.64
N ASN A 192 -2.65 -13.36 -3.61
CA ASN A 192 -4.09 -13.51 -3.77
C ASN A 192 -4.70 -12.24 -4.38
N ALA A 193 -4.28 -11.05 -3.97
CA ALA A 193 -4.76 -9.79 -4.55
C ALA A 193 -4.38 -9.65 -6.04
N ILE A 194 -3.16 -10.02 -6.43
CA ILE A 194 -2.72 -10.03 -7.84
C ILE A 194 -3.59 -10.99 -8.67
N CYS A 195 -3.83 -12.20 -8.18
CA CYS A 195 -4.75 -13.14 -8.84
C CYS A 195 -6.18 -12.58 -8.91
N TRP A 196 -6.66 -11.96 -7.82
CA TRP A 196 -8.00 -11.40 -7.74
C TRP A 196 -8.23 -10.29 -8.78
N ILE A 197 -7.31 -9.31 -8.88
CA ILE A 197 -7.42 -8.22 -9.86
C ILE A 197 -7.29 -8.73 -11.30
N ALA A 198 -6.52 -9.81 -11.51
CA ALA A 198 -6.37 -10.49 -12.81
C ALA A 198 -7.56 -11.41 -13.14
N LYS A 199 -8.55 -11.53 -12.25
CA LYS A 199 -9.70 -12.44 -12.35
C LYS A 199 -9.31 -13.92 -12.46
N VAL A 200 -8.18 -14.27 -11.85
CA VAL A 200 -7.74 -15.65 -11.67
C VAL A 200 -8.40 -16.21 -10.41
N GLU A 201 -8.89 -17.45 -10.47
CA GLU A 201 -9.46 -18.15 -9.32
C GLU A 201 -8.40 -18.37 -8.24
N ILE A 202 -8.76 -18.12 -6.98
CA ILE A 202 -7.86 -18.27 -5.83
C ILE A 202 -8.28 -19.53 -5.09
N PRO A 203 -7.39 -20.52 -4.93
CA PRO A 203 -7.65 -21.74 -4.17
C PRO A 203 -8.09 -21.45 -2.74
N ALA A 204 -8.73 -22.42 -2.07
CA ALA A 204 -9.21 -22.24 -0.69
C ALA A 204 -8.06 -22.00 0.31
N GLU A 205 -6.90 -22.59 0.03
CA GLU A 205 -5.63 -22.44 0.75
C GLU A 205 -4.83 -21.19 0.36
N GLY A 206 -5.34 -20.40 -0.60
CA GLY A 206 -4.68 -19.26 -1.22
C GLY A 206 -3.53 -19.67 -2.15
N ILE A 207 -2.82 -18.68 -2.69
CA ILE A 207 -1.61 -18.93 -3.48
C ILE A 207 -0.48 -19.35 -2.54
N VAL A 208 0.07 -20.54 -2.77
CA VAL A 208 1.17 -21.11 -1.98
C VAL A 208 2.47 -20.99 -2.75
N THR A 209 3.48 -20.39 -2.14
CA THR A 209 4.86 -20.33 -2.67
C THR A 209 5.83 -20.74 -1.56
N PRO A 210 7.03 -21.22 -1.91
CA PRO A 210 8.13 -21.30 -0.95
C PRO A 210 8.36 -19.94 -0.28
N THR A 211 8.70 -19.97 1.00
CA THR A 211 9.19 -18.78 1.72
C THR A 211 10.56 -18.42 1.17
N PRO A 212 10.77 -17.17 0.69
CA PRO A 212 12.08 -16.74 0.23
C PRO A 212 13.15 -16.90 1.30
N THR A 213 14.33 -17.34 0.89
CA THR A 213 15.55 -17.27 1.69
C THR A 213 16.04 -15.82 1.79
N GLN A 214 16.93 -15.54 2.75
CA GLN A 214 17.54 -14.21 2.84
C GLN A 214 18.33 -13.85 1.58
N GLU A 215 19.02 -14.81 0.97
CA GLU A 215 19.75 -14.60 -0.28
C GLU A 215 18.82 -14.17 -1.42
N GLU A 216 17.64 -14.79 -1.54
CA GLU A 216 16.64 -14.41 -2.54
C GLU A 216 16.05 -13.02 -2.28
N LEU A 217 15.85 -12.64 -1.00
CA LEU A 217 15.41 -11.29 -0.65
C LEU A 217 16.45 -10.23 -0.97
N ASP A 218 17.74 -10.56 -0.80
CA ASP A 218 18.84 -9.62 -0.97
C ASP A 218 19.27 -9.48 -2.45
N ALA A 219 18.94 -10.45 -3.32
CA ALA A 219 19.47 -10.58 -4.67
C ALA A 219 19.24 -9.37 -5.60
N ASN A 220 18.20 -8.55 -5.34
CA ASN A 220 17.83 -7.41 -6.19
C ASN A 220 17.68 -6.09 -5.41
N LEU A 221 18.27 -5.99 -4.22
CA LEU A 221 18.22 -4.74 -3.45
C LEU A 221 19.11 -3.68 -4.08
N ASP A 222 18.59 -2.45 -4.14
CA ASP A 222 19.40 -1.31 -4.52
C ASP A 222 20.58 -1.12 -3.54
N PRO A 223 21.77 -0.76 -4.03
CA PRO A 223 22.91 -0.51 -3.18
C PRO A 223 22.61 0.65 -2.23
N LYS A 224 22.47 0.36 -0.94
CA LYS A 224 22.28 1.40 0.07
C LYS A 224 23.60 2.15 0.30
N PRO A 225 23.61 3.50 0.23
CA PRO A 225 24.79 4.26 0.62
C PRO A 225 25.13 3.95 2.07
N ALA A 226 26.43 3.86 2.38
CA ALA A 226 26.89 3.60 3.74
C ALA A 226 26.28 4.62 4.71
N LYS A 227 25.68 4.13 5.81
CA LYS A 227 25.14 5.03 6.84
C LYS A 227 26.25 5.96 7.33
N PRO A 228 26.06 7.29 7.33
CA PRO A 228 27.05 8.20 7.87
C PRO A 228 27.32 7.84 9.33
N LYS A 229 28.60 7.86 9.74
CA LYS A 229 28.99 7.55 11.12
C LYS A 229 28.21 8.45 12.07
N PRO A 230 27.64 7.91 13.17
CA PRO A 230 26.97 8.73 14.16
C PRO A 230 27.90 9.85 14.63
N LYS A 231 27.39 11.08 14.68
CA LYS A 231 28.16 12.21 15.22
C LYS A 231 28.56 11.88 16.65
N PRO A 232 29.83 12.10 17.05
CA PRO A 232 30.24 11.91 18.43
C PRO A 232 29.36 12.75 19.34
N ALA A 233 28.91 12.16 20.45
CA ALA A 233 28.09 12.85 21.43
C ALA A 233 28.81 14.13 21.88
N PRO A 234 28.09 15.26 22.04
CA PRO A 234 28.69 16.49 22.52
C PRO A 234 29.37 16.24 23.87
N ALA A 235 30.65 16.60 23.96
CA ALA A 235 31.43 16.45 25.18
C ALA A 235 30.70 17.16 26.33
N GLN A 236 30.39 16.41 27.39
CA GLN A 236 29.82 16.98 28.61
C GLN A 236 30.82 18.03 29.13
N LYS A 237 30.42 19.31 29.10
CA LYS A 237 31.16 20.37 29.78
C LYS A 237 31.15 20.03 31.26
N LYS A 238 32.31 19.64 31.80
CA LYS A 238 32.51 19.60 33.26
C LYS A 238 32.30 21.02 33.77
N ALA A 239 31.30 21.21 34.63
CA ALA A 239 31.15 22.43 35.39
C ALA A 239 32.39 22.61 36.28
N ALA A 240 32.97 23.80 36.23
CA ALA A 240 34.07 24.24 37.10
C ALA A 240 33.51 24.90 38.36
#